data_AF-A0A317DYU4-F1
#
_entry.id   AF-A0A317DYU4-F1
#
_cell.length_a   1.000
_cell.length_b   1.000
_cell.length_c   1.000
_cell.angle_alpha   90.00
_cell.angle_beta   90.00
_cell.angle_gamma   90.00
#
_symmetry.space_group_name_H-M   'P 1'
#
loop_
_entity.id
_entity.type
_entity.pdbx_description
1 polymer ?
#
loop_
_entity_poly.entity_id
_entity_poly.type
_entity_poly.pdbx_seq_one_letter_code
_entity_poly.pdbx_strand_id
1 'polypeptide(L)'
;MPVTSLSEDHRAQIASADCWVTTGRHDLAGQSAGAAAATRIIRIPEIYFPAFHPDLVYISKISTGWAPIVPHYNSGIIAWAFVNGLDPIEVPPLFNSRNFAALGYFSLWDKSVAHLRKVFANSDLDFAAFFLPVKRNGNFMHTINHPKIETLQQLARLCARRMGGDDTVMEKFIHVPDALNDNIWPLYPELAHHYSLSGDYNWLVQNGGYCDGLATYIHFAYNRYLDFGLTKGDVVFSTPVELYDDVLGKALRG
;
A
#
# COMPACT_ATOMS: atom_id res chain seq x y z
N MET A 1 20.47 -1.47 8.26
CA MET A 1 20.87 -2.13 9.53
C MET A 1 19.60 -2.44 10.31
N PRO A 2 19.35 -3.67 10.77
CA PRO A 2 18.24 -3.92 11.68
C PRO A 2 18.51 -3.17 12.99
N VAL A 3 17.59 -2.28 13.39
CA VAL A 3 17.61 -1.66 14.72
C VAL A 3 17.45 -2.76 15.77
N THR A 4 18.47 -2.97 16.61
CA THR A 4 18.50 -4.01 17.65
C THR A 4 18.12 -3.47 19.03
N SER A 5 17.95 -2.16 19.16
CA SER A 5 17.61 -1.50 20.42
C SER A 5 16.85 -0.20 20.17
N LEU A 6 15.89 0.12 21.03
CA LEU A 6 15.26 1.45 21.04
C LEU A 6 16.21 2.51 21.62
N SER A 7 15.96 3.79 21.35
CA SER A 7 16.62 4.88 22.07
C SER A 7 16.20 4.87 23.54
N GLU A 8 16.99 5.49 24.41
CA GLU A 8 16.64 5.63 25.83
C GLU A 8 15.32 6.37 26.02
N ASP A 9 15.10 7.44 25.25
CA ASP A 9 13.85 8.21 25.25
C ASP A 9 12.63 7.34 24.90
N HIS A 10 12.73 6.50 23.86
CA HIS A 10 11.63 5.60 23.50
C HIS A 10 11.37 4.56 24.59
N ARG A 11 12.41 4.05 25.27
CA ARG A 11 12.21 3.13 26.40
C ARG A 11 11.48 3.81 27.55
N ALA A 12 11.87 5.04 27.89
CA ALA A 12 11.24 5.83 28.96
C ALA A 12 9.78 6.17 28.64
N GLN A 13 9.47 6.46 27.36
CA GLN A 13 8.09 6.68 26.91
C GLN A 13 7.25 5.40 27.03
N ILE A 14 7.80 4.24 26.65
CA ILE A 14 7.10 2.96 26.77
C ILE A 14 6.84 2.64 28.25
N ALA A 15 7.87 2.72 29.10
CA ALA A 15 7.77 2.39 30.51
C ALA A 15 6.81 3.30 31.30
N SER A 16 6.60 4.53 30.84
CA SER A 16 5.68 5.49 31.48
C SER A 16 4.25 5.42 30.95
N ALA A 17 3.98 4.66 29.89
CA ALA A 17 2.64 4.55 29.31
C ALA A 17 1.79 3.50 30.04
N ASP A 18 0.49 3.76 30.20
CA ASP A 18 -0.48 2.74 30.60
C ASP A 18 -0.67 1.68 29.52
N CYS A 19 -0.62 2.12 28.26
CA CYS A 19 -0.80 1.30 27.08
C CYS A 19 0.09 1.77 25.93
N TRP A 20 0.73 0.82 25.25
CA TRP A 20 1.55 1.07 24.08
C TRP A 20 1.00 0.33 22.86
N VAL A 21 0.50 1.07 21.88
CA VAL A 21 -0.06 0.51 20.64
C VAL A 21 1.02 0.50 19.55
N THR A 22 1.25 -0.64 18.89
CA THR A 22 2.33 -0.74 17.90
C THR A 22 2.08 -1.78 16.81
N THR A 23 2.53 -1.48 15.58
CA THR A 23 2.49 -2.37 14.40
C THR A 23 3.72 -3.29 14.27
N GLY A 24 4.77 -3.11 15.07
CA GLY A 24 6.00 -3.89 14.94
C GLY A 24 6.95 -3.75 16.13
N ARG A 25 8.09 -4.47 16.09
CA ARG A 25 9.12 -4.47 17.16
C ARG A 25 8.54 -4.78 18.55
N HIS A 26 7.58 -5.70 18.60
CA HIS A 26 6.88 -6.09 19.84
C HIS A 26 7.84 -6.63 20.90
N ASP A 27 8.93 -7.26 20.47
CA ASP A 27 10.04 -7.74 21.29
C ASP A 27 10.73 -6.57 22.02
N LEU A 28 11.10 -5.52 21.28
CA LEU A 28 11.76 -4.35 21.85
C LEU A 28 10.80 -3.54 22.73
N ALA A 29 9.53 -3.44 22.35
CA ALA A 29 8.50 -2.80 23.16
C ALA A 29 8.28 -3.55 24.49
N GLY A 30 8.18 -4.87 24.43
CA GLY A 30 8.03 -5.73 25.62
C GLY A 30 9.24 -5.65 26.56
N GLN A 31 10.46 -5.61 26.03
CA GLN A 31 11.68 -5.40 26.83
C GLN A 31 11.69 -4.06 27.57
N SER A 32 11.06 -3.04 26.97
CA SER A 32 11.10 -1.66 27.45
C SER A 32 10.00 -1.32 28.46
N ALA A 33 8.90 -2.07 28.45
CA ALA A 33 7.81 -1.90 29.42
C ALA A 33 8.25 -2.09 30.88
N GLY A 34 9.36 -2.80 31.14
CA GLY A 34 9.87 -3.05 32.48
C GLY A 34 8.92 -3.93 33.33
N ALA A 35 9.40 -4.42 34.47
CA ALA A 35 8.60 -5.27 35.36
C ALA A 35 7.75 -4.47 36.37
N ALA A 36 7.98 -3.16 36.50
CA ALA A 36 7.51 -2.35 37.64
C ALA A 36 6.29 -1.46 37.34
N ALA A 37 6.00 -1.18 36.07
CA ALA A 37 4.75 -0.57 35.61
C ALA A 37 4.24 -1.45 34.47
N ALA A 38 3.07 -2.06 34.62
CA ALA A 38 2.58 -3.07 33.68
C ALA A 38 2.02 -2.41 32.40
N THR A 39 2.85 -1.69 31.65
CA THR A 39 2.46 -1.11 30.36
C THR A 39 1.86 -2.20 29.48
N ARG A 40 0.60 -2.02 29.12
CA ARG A 40 -0.10 -2.97 28.26
C ARG A 40 0.33 -2.76 26.82
N ILE A 41 1.07 -3.71 26.25
CA ILE A 41 1.35 -3.71 24.82
C ILE A 41 0.10 -4.18 24.06
N ILE A 42 -0.36 -3.37 23.10
CA ILE A 42 -1.40 -3.74 22.14
C ILE A 42 -0.78 -3.80 20.75
N ARG A 43 -0.73 -5.02 20.20
CA ARG A 43 -0.21 -5.28 18.86
C ARG A 43 -1.31 -5.03 17.85
N ILE A 44 -1.05 -4.21 16.86
CA ILE A 44 -1.94 -3.95 15.75
C ILE A 44 -1.33 -4.47 14.45
N PRO A 45 -2.14 -4.92 13.49
CA PRO A 45 -1.62 -5.42 12.21
C PRO A 45 -1.13 -4.26 11.33
N GLU A 46 -0.10 -4.52 10.55
CA GLU A 46 0.23 -3.70 9.39
C GLU A 46 -0.80 -3.94 8.28
N ILE A 47 -1.44 -2.88 7.80
CA ILE A 47 -2.47 -2.99 6.76
C ILE A 47 -1.82 -2.86 5.38
N TYR A 48 -1.72 -3.99 4.69
CA TYR A 48 -1.22 -4.09 3.32
C TYR A 48 -2.21 -4.87 2.45
N PHE A 49 -2.70 -4.26 1.38
CA PHE A 49 -3.75 -4.83 0.53
C PHE A 49 -3.58 -4.42 -0.95
N PRO A 50 -2.75 -5.16 -1.71
CA PRO A 50 -2.41 -4.82 -3.10
C PRO A 50 -3.50 -5.15 -4.12
N ALA A 51 -4.58 -5.87 -3.73
CA ALA A 51 -5.58 -6.33 -4.68
C ALA A 51 -6.29 -5.21 -5.47
N PHE A 52 -6.41 -4.01 -4.89
CA PHE A 52 -6.98 -2.85 -5.58
C PHE A 52 -6.00 -2.16 -6.53
N HIS A 53 -4.69 -2.25 -6.25
CA HIS A 53 -3.65 -1.50 -6.96
C HIS A 53 -2.48 -2.42 -7.37
N PRO A 54 -2.74 -3.50 -8.13
CA PRO A 54 -1.73 -4.51 -8.47
C PRO A 54 -0.61 -3.98 -9.36
N ASP A 55 -0.85 -2.88 -10.07
CA ASP A 55 0.13 -2.20 -10.91
C ASP A 55 1.03 -1.22 -10.14
N LEU A 56 0.68 -0.88 -8.89
CA LEU A 56 1.49 -0.01 -8.06
C LEU A 56 2.68 -0.81 -7.53
N VAL A 57 3.87 -0.46 -8.01
CA VAL A 57 5.14 -1.10 -7.68
C VAL A 57 6.14 -0.07 -7.16
N TYR A 58 7.16 -0.57 -6.46
CA TYR A 58 8.37 0.19 -6.21
C TYR A 58 9.39 -0.15 -7.30
N ILE A 59 10.11 0.87 -7.77
CA ILE A 59 11.26 0.69 -8.65
C ILE A 59 12.47 1.39 -8.03
N SER A 60 13.65 0.79 -8.21
CA SER A 60 14.92 1.30 -7.71
C SER A 60 15.97 1.33 -8.82
N LYS A 61 16.92 2.25 -8.72
CA LYS A 61 18.01 2.40 -9.68
C LYS A 61 19.29 1.74 -9.18
N ILE A 62 19.91 0.90 -9.99
CA ILE A 62 21.06 0.08 -9.56
C ILE A 62 22.29 0.95 -9.33
N SER A 63 22.59 1.84 -10.28
CA SER A 63 23.78 2.72 -10.27
C SER A 63 23.82 3.72 -9.12
N THR A 64 22.69 3.95 -8.45
CA THR A 64 22.59 4.78 -7.24
C THR A 64 22.66 3.98 -5.95
N GLY A 65 23.06 2.70 -6.03
CA GLY A 65 23.08 1.80 -4.88
C GLY A 65 21.68 1.35 -4.48
N TRP A 66 20.80 1.10 -5.45
CA TRP A 66 19.41 0.66 -5.24
C TRP A 66 18.53 1.73 -4.60
N ALA A 67 18.81 3.00 -4.86
CA ALA A 67 17.96 4.08 -4.35
C ALA A 67 16.57 4.00 -5.02
N PRO A 68 15.47 4.16 -4.25
CA PRO A 68 14.14 4.17 -4.82
C PRO A 68 13.95 5.39 -5.72
N ILE A 69 13.22 5.22 -6.83
CA ILE A 69 12.81 6.34 -7.67
C ILE A 69 11.74 7.16 -6.93
N VAL A 70 11.74 8.48 -7.15
CA VAL A 70 10.73 9.40 -6.58
C VAL A 70 9.86 9.93 -7.73
N PRO A 71 8.52 9.88 -7.62
CA PRO A 71 7.74 9.36 -6.48
C PRO A 71 7.91 7.85 -6.30
N HIS A 72 7.80 7.39 -5.04
CA HIS A 72 8.05 5.99 -4.68
C HIS A 72 7.04 5.02 -5.31
N TYR A 73 5.82 5.49 -5.58
CA TYR A 73 4.78 4.71 -6.25
C TYR A 73 4.85 4.87 -7.76
N ASN A 74 5.01 3.74 -8.45
CA ASN A 74 5.19 3.67 -9.89
C ASN A 74 4.21 2.65 -10.48
N SER A 75 3.83 2.87 -11.73
CA SER A 75 3.10 1.87 -12.51
C SER A 75 4.11 0.88 -13.08
N GLY A 76 3.89 -0.41 -12.84
CA GLY A 76 4.74 -1.46 -13.39
C GLY A 76 4.67 -1.50 -14.92
N ILE A 77 3.47 -1.36 -15.48
CA ILE A 77 3.26 -1.28 -16.94
C ILE A 77 4.00 -0.07 -17.55
N ILE A 78 3.85 1.13 -16.97
CA ILE A 78 4.46 2.35 -17.54
C ILE A 78 5.99 2.32 -17.39
N ALA A 79 6.50 1.91 -16.22
CA ALA A 79 7.94 1.79 -16.03
C ALA A 79 8.55 0.74 -16.97
N TRP A 80 7.87 -0.39 -17.19
CA TRP A 80 8.29 -1.40 -18.16
C TRP A 80 8.29 -0.84 -19.59
N ALA A 81 7.23 -0.13 -19.99
CA ALA A 81 7.13 0.46 -21.32
C ALA A 81 8.25 1.47 -21.58
N PHE A 82 8.51 2.34 -20.61
CA PHE A 82 9.57 3.34 -20.68
C PHE A 82 10.95 2.71 -20.91
N VAL A 83 11.33 1.73 -20.08
CA VAL A 83 12.67 1.12 -20.22
C VAL A 83 12.81 0.23 -21.44
N ASN A 84 11.70 -0.19 -22.06
CA ASN A 84 11.69 -0.88 -23.35
C ASN A 84 11.58 0.07 -24.55
N GLY A 85 11.61 1.38 -24.33
CA GLY A 85 11.69 2.39 -25.39
C GLY A 85 10.38 2.63 -26.14
N LEU A 86 9.23 2.30 -25.54
CA LEU A 86 7.92 2.63 -26.11
C LEU A 86 7.65 4.13 -26.00
N ASP A 87 7.07 4.71 -27.04
CA ASP A 87 6.55 6.08 -27.00
C ASP A 87 5.32 6.15 -26.07
N PRO A 88 5.12 7.26 -25.33
CA PRO A 88 3.93 7.48 -24.51
C PRO A 88 2.59 7.13 -25.19
N ILE A 89 2.46 7.33 -26.51
CA ILE A 89 1.23 7.04 -27.25
C ILE A 89 0.96 5.54 -27.39
N GLU A 90 1.99 4.70 -27.28
CA GLU A 90 1.90 3.25 -27.40
C GLU A 90 1.51 2.57 -26.07
N VAL A 91 1.55 3.30 -24.96
CA VAL A 91 1.33 2.77 -23.61
C VAL A 91 -0.15 2.55 -23.25
N PRO A 92 -1.10 3.46 -23.56
CA PRO A 92 -2.50 3.28 -23.15
C PRO A 92 -3.13 1.94 -23.58
N PRO A 93 -2.89 1.42 -24.80
CA PRO A 93 -3.39 0.10 -25.19
C PRO A 93 -2.92 -1.05 -24.28
N LEU A 94 -1.83 -0.89 -23.51
CA LEU A 94 -1.36 -1.91 -22.56
C LEU A 94 -2.27 -2.04 -21.33
N PHE A 95 -3.06 -1.01 -21.01
CA PHE A 95 -4.01 -0.98 -19.91
C PHE A 95 -5.35 -1.55 -20.36
N ASN A 96 -5.51 -2.87 -20.24
CA ASN A 96 -6.74 -3.56 -20.61
C ASN A 96 -6.91 -4.87 -19.85
N SER A 97 -8.14 -5.38 -19.82
CA SER A 97 -8.50 -6.61 -19.09
C SER A 97 -7.69 -7.84 -19.50
N ARG A 98 -7.29 -7.98 -20.78
CA ARG A 98 -6.50 -9.13 -21.24
C ARG A 98 -5.11 -9.12 -20.61
N ASN A 99 -4.43 -7.97 -20.66
CA ASN A 99 -3.12 -7.81 -20.05
C ASN A 99 -3.20 -7.92 -18.53
N PHE A 100 -4.21 -7.31 -17.90
CA PHE A 100 -4.41 -7.43 -16.46
C PHE A 100 -4.64 -8.87 -16.01
N ALA A 101 -5.42 -9.65 -16.76
CA ALA A 101 -5.61 -11.08 -16.49
C ALA A 101 -4.28 -11.85 -16.60
N ALA A 102 -3.51 -11.62 -17.65
CA ALA A 102 -2.23 -12.28 -17.89
C ALA A 102 -1.14 -11.87 -16.86
N LEU A 103 -1.16 -10.62 -16.39
CA LEU A 103 -0.32 -10.14 -15.28
C LEU A 103 -0.83 -10.62 -13.90
N GLY A 104 -1.99 -11.29 -13.85
CA GLY A 104 -2.57 -11.83 -12.61
C GLY A 104 -3.25 -10.80 -11.72
N TYR A 105 -3.56 -9.60 -12.22
CA TYR A 105 -4.12 -8.48 -11.45
C TYR A 105 -5.47 -8.83 -10.79
N PHE A 106 -6.28 -9.67 -11.45
CA PHE A 106 -7.56 -10.15 -10.92
C PHE A 106 -7.43 -11.27 -9.86
N SER A 107 -6.23 -11.79 -9.62
CA SER A 107 -6.00 -12.94 -8.72
C SER A 107 -5.46 -12.57 -7.33
N LEU A 108 -5.35 -11.27 -7.04
CA LEU A 108 -4.71 -10.80 -5.80
C LEU A 108 -5.64 -10.73 -4.60
N TRP A 109 -6.97 -10.78 -4.79
CA TRP A 109 -7.93 -10.64 -3.69
C TRP A 109 -7.69 -11.67 -2.58
N ASP A 110 -7.72 -12.96 -2.91
CA ASP A 110 -7.58 -14.02 -1.92
C ASP A 110 -6.20 -14.01 -1.23
N LYS A 111 -5.14 -13.70 -1.98
CA LYS A 111 -3.79 -13.53 -1.43
C LYS A 111 -3.73 -12.37 -0.44
N SER A 112 -4.37 -11.25 -0.77
CA SER A 112 -4.41 -10.06 0.09
C SER A 112 -5.25 -10.30 1.35
N VAL A 113 -6.39 -10.99 1.23
CA VAL A 113 -7.21 -11.39 2.38
C VAL A 113 -6.47 -12.40 3.26
N ALA A 114 -5.79 -13.39 2.68
CA ALA A 114 -4.98 -14.35 3.42
C ALA A 114 -3.82 -13.67 4.16
N HIS A 115 -3.17 -12.69 3.52
CA HIS A 115 -2.16 -11.86 4.17
C HIS A 115 -2.74 -11.10 5.37
N LEU A 116 -3.87 -10.40 5.20
CA LEU A 116 -4.54 -9.70 6.31
C LEU A 116 -4.89 -10.66 7.45
N ARG A 117 -5.48 -11.82 7.16
CA ARG A 117 -5.76 -12.84 8.19
C ARG A 117 -4.51 -13.25 8.96
N LYS A 118 -3.39 -13.44 8.26
CA LYS A 118 -2.10 -13.81 8.87
C LYS A 118 -1.58 -12.71 9.82
N VAL A 119 -1.61 -11.44 9.41
CA VAL A 119 -1.12 -10.35 10.28
C VAL A 119 -2.05 -10.09 11.45
N PHE A 120 -3.37 -10.25 11.28
CA PHE A 120 -4.34 -10.17 12.39
C PHE A 120 -4.18 -11.31 13.39
N ALA A 121 -3.90 -12.54 12.94
CA ALA A 121 -3.63 -13.67 13.82
C ALA A 121 -2.39 -13.44 14.72
N ASN A 122 -1.47 -12.56 14.32
CA ASN A 122 -0.30 -12.16 15.10
C ASN A 122 -0.50 -10.87 15.91
N SER A 123 -1.69 -10.26 15.82
CA SER A 123 -2.07 -9.03 16.51
C SER A 123 -2.98 -9.32 17.72
N ASP A 124 -3.35 -8.27 18.45
CA ASP A 124 -4.32 -8.34 19.55
C ASP A 124 -5.76 -8.02 19.13
N LEU A 125 -6.02 -7.87 17.82
CA LEU A 125 -7.30 -7.46 17.26
C LEU A 125 -7.98 -8.59 16.48
N ASP A 126 -9.32 -8.58 16.46
CA ASP A 126 -10.10 -9.57 15.71
C ASP A 126 -10.23 -9.20 14.23
N PHE A 127 -9.90 -10.16 13.35
CA PHE A 127 -9.96 -9.97 11.90
C PHE A 127 -11.39 -9.75 11.39
N ALA A 128 -12.38 -10.51 11.89
CA ALA A 128 -13.73 -10.43 11.35
C ALA A 128 -14.39 -9.08 11.72
N ALA A 129 -14.19 -8.62 12.95
CA ALA A 129 -14.63 -7.33 13.45
C ALA A 129 -13.99 -6.16 12.69
N PHE A 130 -12.77 -6.33 12.19
CA PHE A 130 -12.14 -5.34 11.31
C PHE A 130 -12.65 -5.43 9.86
N PHE A 131 -12.53 -6.61 9.25
CA PHE A 131 -12.62 -6.76 7.81
C PHE A 131 -14.05 -6.67 7.28
N LEU A 132 -15.05 -7.17 8.03
CA LEU A 132 -16.43 -7.16 7.54
C LEU A 132 -16.99 -5.73 7.36
N PRO A 133 -16.85 -4.80 8.31
CA PRO A 133 -17.25 -3.41 8.11
C PRO A 133 -16.43 -2.71 7.01
N VAL A 134 -15.11 -2.89 7.01
CA VAL A 134 -14.22 -2.23 6.06
C VAL A 134 -14.50 -2.67 4.62
N LYS A 135 -14.68 -3.98 4.39
CA LYS A 135 -15.01 -4.52 3.06
C LYS A 135 -16.31 -3.97 2.51
N ARG A 136 -17.32 -3.70 3.36
CA ARG A 136 -18.61 -3.14 2.92
C ARG A 136 -18.50 -1.73 2.33
N ASN A 137 -17.44 -1.00 2.66
CA ASN A 137 -17.19 0.35 2.14
C ASN A 137 -16.56 0.35 0.74
N GLY A 138 -16.31 -0.82 0.13
CA GLY A 138 -15.72 -0.92 -1.21
C GLY A 138 -14.20 -0.81 -1.19
N ASN A 139 -13.62 0.03 -2.06
CA ASN A 139 -12.18 0.30 -2.02
C ASN A 139 -11.82 1.09 -0.76
N PHE A 140 -11.21 0.40 0.19
CA PHE A 140 -10.88 0.89 1.53
C PHE A 140 -9.41 1.35 1.67
N MET A 141 -8.70 1.48 0.53
CA MET A 141 -7.30 1.85 0.45
C MET A 141 -7.09 3.02 -0.52
N HIS A 142 -6.15 3.92 -0.22
CA HIS A 142 -5.61 4.92 -1.16
C HIS A 142 -4.47 4.36 -2.00
N THR A 143 -3.61 3.52 -1.41
CA THR A 143 -2.51 2.81 -2.08
C THR A 143 -2.42 1.38 -1.54
N ILE A 144 -1.38 0.60 -1.86
CA ILE A 144 -1.23 -0.76 -1.31
C ILE A 144 -1.07 -0.80 0.22
N ASN A 145 -0.59 0.28 0.83
CA ASN A 145 -0.22 0.38 2.25
C ASN A 145 -0.76 1.65 2.93
N HIS A 146 -1.55 2.48 2.24
CA HIS A 146 -2.23 3.64 2.81
C HIS A 146 -3.74 3.35 2.89
N PRO A 147 -4.26 2.91 4.04
CA PRO A 147 -5.70 2.75 4.23
C PRO A 147 -6.43 4.09 4.23
N LYS A 148 -7.68 4.09 3.79
CA LYS A 148 -8.58 5.25 3.94
C LYS A 148 -8.93 5.48 5.41
N ILE A 149 -9.33 6.71 5.73
CA ILE A 149 -9.65 7.09 7.11
C ILE A 149 -10.69 6.18 7.77
N GLU A 150 -11.70 5.68 7.05
CA GLU A 150 -12.72 4.78 7.61
C GLU A 150 -12.12 3.44 8.05
N THR A 151 -11.10 2.96 7.33
CA THR A 151 -10.34 1.76 7.68
C THR A 151 -9.53 1.97 8.95
N LEU A 152 -8.87 3.12 9.06
CA LEU A 152 -8.12 3.51 10.26
C LEU A 152 -9.04 3.71 11.47
N GLN A 153 -10.20 4.31 11.27
CA GLN A 153 -11.22 4.46 12.32
C GLN A 153 -11.69 3.10 12.83
N GLN A 154 -11.95 2.14 11.93
CA GLN A 154 -12.33 0.80 12.36
C GLN A 154 -11.23 0.13 13.19
N LEU A 155 -9.96 0.26 12.77
CA LEU A 155 -8.82 -0.23 13.53
C LEU A 155 -8.74 0.44 14.92
N ALA A 156 -8.89 1.76 14.97
CA ALA A 156 -8.85 2.54 16.21
C ALA A 156 -9.97 2.16 17.19
N ARG A 157 -11.18 1.86 16.70
CA ARG A 157 -12.28 1.36 17.54
C ARG A 157 -11.93 0.02 18.19
N LEU A 158 -11.33 -0.90 17.44
CA LEU A 158 -10.88 -2.18 17.98
C LEU A 158 -9.76 -1.99 19.02
N CYS A 159 -8.82 -1.06 18.79
CA CYS A 159 -7.83 -0.67 19.78
C CYS A 159 -8.48 -0.13 21.05
N ALA A 160 -9.46 0.78 20.93
CA ALA A 160 -10.16 1.36 22.07
C ALA A 160 -10.88 0.29 22.92
N ARG A 161 -11.57 -0.68 22.29
CA ARG A 161 -12.14 -1.84 23.00
C ARG A 161 -11.06 -2.66 23.69
N ARG A 162 -9.94 -2.90 23.00
CA ARG A 162 -8.78 -3.60 23.58
C ARG A 162 -8.12 -2.77 24.68
N MET A 163 -8.36 -1.47 24.83
CA MET A 163 -7.88 -0.67 25.95
C MET A 163 -8.87 -0.66 27.14
N GLY A 164 -10.04 -1.29 27.02
CA GLY A 164 -11.08 -1.31 28.04
C GLY A 164 -12.26 -0.38 27.76
N GLY A 165 -12.32 0.23 26.58
CA GLY A 165 -13.52 0.93 26.12
C GLY A 165 -14.70 -0.04 25.97
N ASP A 166 -15.89 0.41 26.35
CA ASP A 166 -17.13 -0.34 26.14
C ASP A 166 -17.54 -0.38 24.66
N ASP A 167 -18.61 -1.10 24.36
CA ASP A 167 -19.07 -1.29 22.97
C ASP A 167 -19.59 0.00 22.31
N THR A 168 -19.87 1.07 23.08
CA THR A 168 -20.31 2.35 22.51
C THR A 168 -19.24 2.99 21.62
N VAL A 169 -17.96 2.62 21.77
CA VAL A 169 -16.89 3.08 20.89
C VAL A 169 -17.11 2.66 19.44
N MET A 170 -17.85 1.57 19.18
CA MET A 170 -18.18 1.11 17.84
C MET A 170 -19.17 2.04 17.13
N GLU A 171 -19.99 2.76 17.89
CA GLU A 171 -21.03 3.67 17.41
C GLU A 171 -20.53 5.11 17.30
N LYS A 172 -19.37 5.43 17.88
CA LYS A 172 -18.80 6.77 17.83
C LYS A 172 -18.38 7.15 16.41
N PHE A 173 -18.98 8.24 15.95
CA PHE A 173 -18.51 8.99 14.79
C PHE A 173 -17.48 10.03 15.27
N ILE A 174 -16.26 9.94 14.75
CA ILE A 174 -15.18 10.87 15.07
C ILE A 174 -14.72 11.46 13.75
N HIS A 175 -14.80 12.78 13.60
CA HIS A 175 -14.20 13.45 12.47
C HIS A 175 -12.69 13.57 12.68
N VAL A 176 -11.92 12.84 11.88
CA VAL A 176 -10.45 12.86 11.90
C VAL A 176 -9.99 13.15 10.48
N PRO A 177 -9.06 14.09 10.26
CA PRO A 177 -8.46 14.29 8.94
C PRO A 177 -7.80 13.01 8.43
N ASP A 178 -7.94 12.73 7.14
CA ASP A 178 -7.23 11.62 6.52
C ASP A 178 -5.75 11.99 6.34
N ALA A 179 -4.87 11.34 7.10
CA ALA A 179 -3.43 11.62 7.11
C ALA A 179 -2.65 10.81 6.07
N LEU A 180 -3.28 9.83 5.39
CA LEU A 180 -2.61 8.93 4.45
C LEU A 180 -3.09 9.15 3.00
N ASN A 181 -3.68 10.31 2.72
CA ASN A 181 -4.21 10.69 1.41
C ASN A 181 -3.23 11.52 0.57
N ASP A 182 -1.95 11.57 0.92
CA ASP A 182 -0.92 12.31 0.18
C ASP A 182 -0.62 11.69 -1.20
N ASN A 183 -0.98 10.42 -1.38
CA ASN A 183 -1.01 9.70 -2.64
C ASN A 183 -2.30 8.89 -2.73
N ILE A 184 -3.00 8.99 -3.85
CA ILE A 184 -4.18 8.19 -4.15
C ILE A 184 -3.96 7.54 -5.50
N TRP A 185 -3.92 6.21 -5.49
CA TRP A 185 -3.86 5.39 -6.69
C TRP A 185 -5.28 5.03 -7.11
N PRO A 186 -5.62 5.14 -8.40
CA PRO A 186 -6.96 4.81 -8.85
C PRO A 186 -7.16 3.30 -8.87
N LEU A 187 -8.40 2.88 -8.62
CA LEU A 187 -8.84 1.54 -8.96
C LEU A 187 -9.17 1.55 -10.45
N TYR A 188 -8.35 0.89 -11.27
CA TYR A 188 -8.57 0.89 -12.72
C TYR A 188 -9.96 0.34 -13.10
N PRO A 189 -10.63 0.88 -14.12
CA PRO A 189 -12.00 0.50 -14.46
C PRO A 189 -12.21 -1.01 -14.66
N GLU A 190 -11.23 -1.70 -15.24
CA GLU A 190 -11.28 -3.14 -15.48
C GLU A 190 -11.22 -3.94 -14.17
N LEU A 191 -10.39 -3.51 -13.21
CA LEU A 191 -10.33 -4.07 -11.85
C LEU A 191 -11.59 -3.73 -11.05
N ALA A 192 -12.08 -2.50 -11.18
CA ALA A 192 -13.30 -2.05 -10.56
C ALA A 192 -14.49 -2.91 -11.02
N HIS A 193 -14.63 -3.11 -12.33
CA HIS A 193 -15.64 -3.99 -12.90
C HIS A 193 -15.52 -5.43 -12.37
N HIS A 194 -14.30 -5.98 -12.32
CA HIS A 194 -14.07 -7.32 -11.76
C HIS A 194 -14.51 -7.44 -10.28
N TYR A 195 -14.30 -6.40 -9.48
CA TYR A 195 -14.70 -6.35 -8.07
C TYR A 195 -16.10 -5.77 -7.81
N SER A 196 -16.86 -5.43 -8.86
CA SER A 196 -18.16 -4.73 -8.75
C SER A 196 -18.08 -3.41 -7.96
N LEU A 197 -17.04 -2.62 -8.23
CA LEU A 197 -16.76 -1.31 -7.66
C LEU A 197 -16.70 -0.23 -8.75
N SER A 198 -16.64 1.03 -8.32
CA SER A 198 -16.35 2.17 -9.22
C SER A 198 -14.84 2.35 -9.37
N GLY A 199 -14.42 2.65 -10.60
CA GLY A 199 -13.02 2.87 -10.94
C GLY A 199 -12.86 4.05 -11.89
N ASP A 200 -11.62 4.53 -11.99
CA ASP A 200 -11.22 5.65 -12.83
C ASP A 200 -9.73 5.54 -13.16
N TYR A 201 -9.19 6.59 -13.78
CA TYR A 201 -7.78 6.76 -14.05
C TYR A 201 -7.32 8.11 -13.53
N ASN A 202 -7.57 8.41 -12.25
CA ASN A 202 -7.18 9.67 -11.63
C ASN A 202 -6.22 9.44 -10.47
N TRP A 203 -5.04 10.06 -10.55
CA TRP A 203 -4.02 9.95 -9.51
C TRP A 203 -3.91 11.25 -8.74
N LEU A 204 -3.82 11.13 -7.41
CA LEU A 204 -3.21 12.14 -6.57
C LEU A 204 -1.78 11.69 -6.30
N VAL A 205 -0.80 12.50 -6.67
CA VAL A 205 0.63 12.24 -6.44
C VAL A 205 1.16 13.18 -5.35
N GLN A 206 2.26 12.80 -4.71
CA GLN A 206 2.91 13.58 -3.65
C GLN A 206 2.95 15.09 -3.94
N ASN A 207 2.80 15.88 -2.87
CA ASN A 207 2.72 17.35 -2.89
C ASN A 207 1.45 17.91 -3.57
N GLY A 208 0.38 17.12 -3.66
CA GLY A 208 -0.92 17.58 -4.17
C GLY A 208 -1.01 17.67 -5.70
N GLY A 209 -0.07 17.04 -6.42
CA GLY A 209 -0.17 16.94 -7.88
C GLY A 209 -1.33 16.04 -8.28
N TYR A 210 -2.07 16.40 -9.32
CA TYR A 210 -3.21 15.62 -9.81
C TYR A 210 -2.99 15.25 -11.28
N CYS A 211 -3.16 13.97 -11.61
CA CYS A 211 -3.16 13.49 -12.99
C CYS A 211 -4.58 13.03 -13.34
N ASP A 212 -5.25 13.82 -14.18
CA ASP A 212 -6.57 13.51 -14.72
C ASP A 212 -6.40 12.62 -15.96
N GLY A 213 -6.68 11.33 -15.82
CA GLY A 213 -6.57 10.35 -16.89
C GLY A 213 -5.19 9.70 -17.06
N LEU A 214 -5.23 8.53 -17.68
CA LEU A 214 -4.07 7.66 -17.91
C LEU A 214 -2.98 8.33 -18.74
N ALA A 215 -3.34 9.05 -19.81
CA ALA A 215 -2.36 9.75 -20.66
C ALA A 215 -1.56 10.80 -19.88
N THR A 216 -2.23 11.58 -19.03
CA THR A 216 -1.59 12.58 -18.16
C THR A 216 -0.59 11.92 -17.21
N TYR A 217 -0.97 10.79 -16.60
CA TYR A 217 -0.09 10.06 -15.70
C TYR A 217 1.10 9.41 -16.42
N ILE A 218 0.91 8.88 -17.64
CA ILE A 218 2.01 8.35 -18.47
C ILE A 218 3.06 9.44 -18.72
N HIS A 219 2.65 10.62 -19.18
CA HIS A 219 3.58 11.72 -19.42
C HIS A 219 4.27 12.19 -18.13
N PHE A 220 3.53 12.28 -17.02
CA PHE A 220 4.12 12.59 -15.72
C PHE A 220 5.22 11.59 -15.34
N ALA A 221 4.94 10.29 -15.43
CA ALA A 221 5.88 9.22 -15.09
C ALA A 221 7.10 9.21 -16.04
N TYR A 222 6.87 9.31 -17.36
CA TYR A 222 7.94 9.37 -18.35
C TYR A 222 8.91 10.54 -18.10
N ASN A 223 8.38 11.73 -17.81
CA ASN A 223 9.22 12.89 -17.49
C ASN A 223 10.07 12.62 -16.24
N ARG A 224 9.50 11.99 -15.21
CA ARG A 224 10.28 11.57 -14.03
C ARG A 224 11.35 10.54 -14.40
N TYR A 225 11.05 9.55 -15.21
CA TYR A 225 12.03 8.54 -15.60
C TYR A 225 13.17 9.12 -16.45
N LEU A 226 12.90 10.12 -17.27
CA LEU A 226 13.91 10.91 -17.98
C LEU A 226 14.76 11.72 -17.00
N ASP A 227 14.15 12.44 -16.06
CA ASP A 227 14.85 13.21 -15.01
C ASP A 227 15.81 12.32 -14.20
N PHE A 228 15.39 11.09 -13.91
CA PHE A 228 16.20 10.09 -13.21
C PHE A 228 17.19 9.34 -14.10
N GLY A 229 17.14 9.50 -15.42
CA GLY A 229 17.97 8.76 -16.38
C GLY A 229 17.81 7.24 -16.23
N LEU A 230 16.57 6.76 -16.18
CA LEU A 230 16.26 5.34 -16.01
C LEU A 230 16.54 4.57 -17.32
N THR A 231 17.11 3.37 -17.22
CA THR A 231 17.37 2.50 -18.39
C THR A 231 17.11 1.03 -18.04
N LYS A 232 16.86 0.18 -19.04
CA LYS A 232 16.49 -1.24 -18.84
C LYS A 232 17.46 -2.03 -17.98
N GLY A 233 18.77 -1.79 -18.13
CA GLY A 233 19.81 -2.48 -17.36
C GLY A 233 20.11 -1.87 -15.99
N ASP A 234 19.42 -0.79 -15.62
CA ASP A 234 19.72 0.02 -14.43
C ASP A 234 18.48 0.23 -13.55
N VAL A 235 17.40 -0.51 -13.80
CA VAL A 235 16.16 -0.49 -13.00
C VAL A 235 15.88 -1.87 -12.43
N VAL A 236 15.39 -1.91 -11.19
CA VAL A 236 14.79 -3.10 -10.61
C VAL A 236 13.42 -2.81 -10.05
N PHE A 237 12.50 -3.73 -10.32
CA PHE A 237 11.11 -3.69 -9.92
C PHE A 237 10.93 -4.55 -8.65
N SER A 238 10.01 -4.13 -7.78
CA SER A 238 9.57 -4.97 -6.65
C SER A 238 8.77 -6.21 -7.09
N THR A 239 8.29 -6.21 -8.34
CA THR A 239 7.60 -7.32 -9.00
C THR A 239 8.52 -7.91 -10.08
N PRO A 240 8.55 -9.23 -10.31
CA PRO A 240 9.40 -9.84 -11.34
C PRO A 240 9.18 -9.21 -12.73
N VAL A 241 10.24 -8.70 -13.35
CA VAL A 241 10.18 -7.99 -14.64
C VAL A 241 9.90 -8.94 -15.81
N GLU A 242 10.27 -10.21 -15.65
CA GLU A 242 10.09 -11.28 -16.64
C GLU A 242 8.60 -11.47 -16.96
N LEU A 243 7.72 -11.27 -15.97
CA LEU A 243 6.28 -11.32 -16.16
C LEU A 243 5.79 -10.23 -17.13
N TYR A 244 6.34 -9.01 -17.03
CA TYR A 244 5.98 -7.93 -17.94
C TYR A 244 6.55 -8.18 -19.35
N ASP A 245 7.79 -8.65 -19.47
CA ASP A 245 8.37 -9.04 -20.76
C ASP A 245 7.54 -10.14 -21.45
N ASP A 246 7.07 -11.12 -20.68
CA ASP A 246 6.27 -12.24 -21.18
C ASP A 246 4.88 -11.85 -21.63
N VAL A 247 4.24 -10.91 -20.93
CA VAL A 247 2.86 -10.50 -21.20
C VAL A 247 2.83 -9.34 -22.20
N LEU A 248 3.47 -8.24 -21.85
CA LEU A 248 3.41 -6.99 -22.62
C LEU A 248 4.29 -7.08 -23.87
N GLY A 249 5.47 -7.70 -23.79
CA GLY A 249 6.34 -7.91 -24.94
C GLY A 249 5.71 -8.80 -26.01
N LYS A 250 4.83 -9.75 -25.63
CA LYS A 250 4.03 -10.54 -26.59
C LYS A 250 2.87 -9.73 -27.17
N ALA A 251 2.23 -8.88 -26.37
CA ALA A 251 1.13 -8.03 -26.82
C ALA A 251 1.55 -7.03 -27.92
N LEU A 252 2.81 -6.61 -27.95
CA LEU A 252 3.36 -5.73 -28.99
C LEU A 252 3.72 -6.45 -30.30
N ARG A 253 3.81 -7.79 -30.29
CA ARG A 253 4.26 -8.60 -31.44
C ARG A 253 3.13 -9.27 -32.22
N GLY A 254 1.88 -9.20 -31.75
CA GLY A 254 0.72 -9.85 -32.37
C GLY A 254 -0.43 -8.88 -32.55
#